data_AF-A0A355TYN1-F1
#
_entry.id   AF-A0A355TYN1-F1
#
_cell.length_a   1.000
_cell.length_b   1.000
_cell.length_c   1.000
_cell.angle_alpha   90.00
_cell.angle_beta   90.00
_cell.angle_gamma   90.00
#
_symmetry.space_group_name_H-M   'P 1'
#
loop_
_entity.id
_entity.type
_entity.pdbx_description
1 polymer ?
#
loop_
_entity_poly.entity_id
_entity_poly.type
_entity_poly.pdbx_seq_one_letter_code
_entity_poly.pdbx_strand_id
1 'polypeptide(L)' 'MKISSFYAMLSRMKYINRWGLMNNTRSENISEHSLQVAMI' A
#
# COMPACT_ATOMS: atom_id res chain seq x y z
N MET A 1 27.43 -3.89 8.88
CA MET A 1 26.14 -4.45 8.43
C MET A 1 25.49 -3.44 7.49
N LYS A 2 25.30 -3.76 6.21
CA LYS A 2 24.52 -2.87 5.32
C LYS A 2 23.09 -2.85 5.83
N ILE A 3 22.62 -1.70 6.30
CA ILE A 3 21.23 -1.52 6.69
C ILE A 3 20.41 -1.53 5.41
N SER A 4 19.58 -2.56 5.25
CA SER A 4 18.66 -2.67 4.11
C SER A 4 17.49 -1.72 4.32
N SER A 5 17.24 -0.84 3.34
CA SER A 5 16.09 0.07 3.34
C SER A 5 14.78 -0.60 2.92
N PHE A 6 14.78 -1.93 2.72
CA PHE A 6 13.63 -2.68 2.23
C PHE A 6 12.36 -2.47 3.05
N TYR A 7 12.42 -2.69 4.38
CA TYR A 7 11.24 -2.50 5.24
C TYR A 7 10.80 -1.03 5.35
N ALA A 8 11.75 -0.09 5.27
CA ALA A 8 11.43 1.33 5.22
C ALA A 8 10.63 1.67 3.95
N MET A 9 11.00 1.11 2.79
CA MET A 9 10.26 1.27 1.54
C MET A 9 8.89 0.56 1.60
N LEU A 10 8.83 -0.66 2.14
CA LEU A 10 7.58 -1.42 2.30
C LEU A 10 6.56 -0.65 3.16
N SER A 11 7.01 -0.03 4.26
CA SER A 11 6.15 0.77 5.14
C SER A 11 5.49 1.96 4.46
N ARG A 12 6.00 2.41 3.30
CA ARG A 12 5.44 3.54 2.54
C ARG A 12 4.23 3.14 1.67
N MET A 13 3.98 1.85 1.47
CA MET A 13 2.84 1.38 0.67
C MET A 13 1.49 1.89 1.20
N LYS A 14 1.38 2.13 2.51
CA LYS A 14 0.17 2.70 3.15
C LYS A 14 -0.16 4.14 2.70
N TYR A 15 0.81 4.87 2.15
CA TYR A 15 0.62 6.25 1.70
C TYR A 15 0.20 6.35 0.23
N ILE A 16 0.23 5.24 -0.51
CA ILE A 16 -0.11 5.22 -1.94
C ILE A 16 -1.57 4.80 -2.06
N ASN A 17 -2.44 5.76 -2.30
CA ASN A 17 -3.86 5.52 -2.55
C ASN A 17 -4.11 5.05 -3.99
N ARG A 18 -5.07 4.14 -4.14
CA ARG A 18 -5.57 3.63 -5.43
C ARG A 18 -6.75 4.49 -5.89
N TRP A 19 -7.16 4.29 -7.15
CA TRP A 19 -8.37 4.90 -7.73
C TRP A 19 -8.36 6.45 -7.75
N GLY A 20 -7.19 7.06 -7.97
CA GLY A 20 -7.01 8.51 -7.89
C GLY A 20 -7.77 9.35 -8.93
N LEU A 21 -8.43 8.72 -9.91
CA LEU A 21 -9.26 9.40 -10.91
C LEU A 21 -10.77 9.30 -10.61
N MET A 22 -11.16 8.59 -9.55
CA MET A 22 -12.55 8.32 -9.21
C MET A 22 -12.89 8.88 -7.82
N ASN A 23 -14.14 9.27 -7.63
CA ASN A 23 -14.65 9.59 -6.30
C ASN A 23 -14.95 8.30 -5.55
N ASN A 24 -14.18 7.98 -4.51
CA ASN A 24 -14.35 6.78 -3.72
C ASN A 24 -15.03 7.10 -2.39
N THR A 25 -16.03 6.30 -2.00
CA THR A 25 -16.68 6.41 -0.68
C THR A 25 -15.69 6.17 0.47
N ARG A 26 -14.70 5.30 0.25
CA ARG A 26 -13.54 5.09 1.12
C ARG A 26 -12.28 4.97 0.27
N SER A 27 -11.23 5.69 0.63
CA SER A 27 -9.92 5.53 0.00
C SER A 27 -9.30 4.18 0.34
N GLU A 28 -8.82 3.46 -0.68
CA GLU A 28 -8.07 2.22 -0.55
C GLU A 28 -6.59 2.50 -0.84
N ASN A 29 -5.67 2.02 0.00
CA ASN A 29 -4.24 2.08 -0.28
C ASN A 29 -3.67 0.74 -0.79
N ILE A 30 -2.47 0.78 -1.39
CA ILE A 30 -1.83 -0.42 -1.94
C ILE A 30 -1.52 -1.46 -0.86
N SER A 31 -1.21 -1.05 0.38
CA SER A 31 -0.96 -1.99 1.49
C SER A 31 -2.21 -2.80 1.84
N GLU A 32 -3.37 -2.15 1.92
CA GLU A 32 -4.66 -2.82 2.18
C GLU A 32 -5.04 -3.76 1.04
N HIS A 33 -4.93 -3.27 -0.19
CA HIS A 33 -5.24 -4.04 -1.39
C HIS A 33 -4.38 -5.32 -1.50
N SER A 34 -3.07 -5.18 -1.27
CA SER A 34 -2.14 -6.31 -1.34
C SER A 34 -2.45 -7.37 -0.29
N LEU A 35 -2.86 -6.96 0.91
CA LEU A 35 -3.30 -7.88 1.96
C LEU A 35 -4.57 -8.63 1.54
N GLN A 36 -5.56 -7.93 1.02
CA GLN A 36 -6.82 -8.54 0.58
C GLN A 36 -6.57 -9.56 -0.54
N VAL A 37 -5.77 -9.20 -1.55
CA VAL A 37 -5.43 -10.12 -2.66
C VAL A 37 -4.64 -11.34 -2.18
N ALA A 38 -3.82 -11.21 -1.14
CA ALA A 38 -3.10 -12.36 -0.58
C ALA A 38 -3.98 -13.30 0.24
N MET A 39 -5.09 -12.81 0.78
CA MET A 39 -6.05 -13.59 1.58
C MET A 39 -7.12 -14.29 0.73
N ILE A 40 -7.40 -13.76 -0.46
CA ILE A 40 -8.31 -14.34 -1.45
C ILE A 40 -7.57 -15.39 -2.26
#